data_AF-A0AAJ0FM04-F1
#
_entry.id   AF-A0AAJ0FM04-F1
#
_cell.length_a   1.000
_cell.length_b   1.000
_cell.length_c   1.000
_cell.angle_alpha   90.00
_cell.angle_beta   90.00
_cell.angle_gamma   90.00
#
_symmetry.space_group_name_H-M   'P 1'
#
loop_
_entity.id
_entity.type
_entity.pdbx_description
1 polymer ?
#
loop_
_entity_poly.entity_id
_entity_poly.type
_entity_poly.pdbx_seq_one_letter_code
_entity_poly.pdbx_strand_id
1 'polypeptide(L)'
;MLHGSTMGMNGVYFHMGTPFFYSMWQPVEHKGTPARVYPTYFSLLFMAQALSNITDPYILPLAAATQDSDLALYGIHSKAPSADSKPEKVFILNLAYLPASSTSAVKPSKSVDVSATFVKRVNVTRLSGPGSDSISGATLAGQSFDSGKAQGEKGGDGRGNGNAAEQRGCDY
;
A
#
# COMPACT_ATOMS: atom_id res chain seq x y z
N MET A 1 -1.17 2.77 -10.88
CA MET A 1 0.00 1.91 -11.18
C MET A 1 -0.45 0.47 -11.39
N LEU A 2 -0.88 -0.26 -10.36
CA LEU A 2 -1.31 -1.68 -10.46
C LEU A 2 -2.29 -1.95 -11.61
N HIS A 3 -3.43 -1.26 -11.65
CA HIS A 3 -4.41 -1.43 -12.71
C HIS A 3 -3.86 -1.10 -14.11
N GLY A 4 -3.03 -0.05 -14.22
CA GLY A 4 -2.35 0.28 -15.47
C GLY A 4 -1.46 -0.85 -15.97
N SER A 5 -0.70 -1.48 -15.07
CA SER A 5 0.13 -2.64 -15.39
C SER A 5 -0.70 -3.82 -15.90
N THR A 6 -1.91 -4.05 -15.36
CA THR A 6 -2.80 -5.11 -15.86
C THR A 6 -3.29 -4.87 -17.30
N MET A 7 -3.22 -3.62 -17.78
CA MET A 7 -3.57 -3.24 -19.16
C MET A 7 -2.33 -3.13 -20.08
N GLY A 8 -1.14 -3.53 -19.61
CA GLY A 8 0.09 -3.48 -20.40
C GLY A 8 0.80 -2.12 -20.38
N MET A 9 0.52 -1.25 -19.40
CA MET A 9 1.34 -0.04 -19.22
C MET A 9 2.74 -0.39 -18.72
N ASN A 10 3.76 0.02 -19.46
CA ASN A 10 5.17 -0.22 -19.11
C ASN A 10 5.72 0.77 -18.06
N GLY A 11 5.03 1.88 -17.83
CA GLY A 11 5.49 2.90 -16.90
C GLY A 11 4.44 3.98 -16.65
N VAL A 12 4.60 4.67 -15.53
CA VAL A 12 3.82 5.87 -15.16
C VAL A 12 4.81 6.91 -14.69
N TYR A 13 4.67 8.13 -15.21
CA TYR A 13 5.46 9.28 -14.79
C TYR A 13 4.51 10.31 -14.19
N PHE A 14 4.59 10.51 -12.88
CA PHE A 14 3.76 11.50 -12.21
C PHE A 14 4.34 12.88 -12.45
N HIS A 15 3.50 13.81 -12.89
CA HIS A 15 3.89 15.21 -12.93
C HIS A 15 4.08 15.73 -11.50
N MET A 16 5.18 16.46 -11.30
CA MET A 16 5.61 16.94 -10.00
C MET A 16 5.89 18.44 -10.09
N GLY A 17 5.49 19.19 -9.06
CA GLY A 17 5.81 20.60 -8.97
C GLY A 17 5.61 21.15 -7.57
N THR A 18 5.85 22.44 -7.40
CA THR A 18 5.70 23.11 -6.11
C THR A 18 4.72 24.26 -6.26
N PRO A 19 3.62 24.34 -5.49
CA PRO A 19 3.12 23.43 -4.44
C PRO A 19 1.83 22.67 -4.86
N PHE A 20 1.85 21.91 -5.96
CA PHE A 20 0.61 21.24 -6.42
C PHE A 20 0.14 20.16 -5.45
N PHE A 21 -1.17 20.12 -5.16
CA PHE A 21 -1.79 19.21 -4.20
C PHE A 21 -1.62 17.70 -4.51
N TYR A 22 -1.37 17.35 -5.77
CA TYR A 22 -1.12 15.97 -6.20
C TYR A 22 0.36 15.57 -6.16
N SER A 23 1.27 16.51 -5.87
CA SER A 23 2.70 16.23 -5.85
C SER A 23 3.03 15.24 -4.74
N MET A 24 3.98 14.35 -5.01
CA MET A 24 4.45 13.37 -4.04
C MET A 24 5.46 13.97 -3.05
N TRP A 25 6.17 15.03 -3.45
CA TRP A 25 7.12 15.73 -2.60
C TRP A 25 7.21 17.19 -3.02
N GLN A 26 7.71 18.00 -2.10
CA GLN A 26 8.14 19.37 -2.31
C GLN A 26 9.65 19.43 -2.01
N PRO A 27 10.51 19.65 -3.02
CA PRO A 27 11.96 19.54 -2.84
C PRO A 27 12.60 20.79 -2.22
N VAL A 28 11.91 21.93 -2.23
CA VAL A 28 12.41 23.23 -1.75
C VAL A 28 11.39 23.87 -0.81
N GLU A 29 11.83 24.78 0.04
CA GLU A 29 10.90 25.58 0.84
C GLU A 29 9.96 26.39 -0.08
N HIS A 30 8.68 26.43 0.25
CA HIS A 30 7.70 27.24 -0.45
C HIS A 30 6.75 27.89 0.56
N LYS A 31 6.72 29.22 0.58
CA LYS A 31 5.84 30.02 1.46
C LYS A 31 5.93 29.58 2.94
N GLY A 32 7.15 29.41 3.46
CA GLY A 32 7.38 28.99 4.85
C GLY A 32 7.07 27.51 5.14
N THR A 33 6.65 26.72 4.14
CA THR A 33 6.57 25.26 4.26
C THR A 33 7.90 24.65 3.86
N PRO A 34 8.62 23.94 4.75
CA PRO A 34 9.90 23.31 4.42
C PRO A 34 9.78 22.26 3.32
N ALA A 35 10.92 21.82 2.79
CA ALA A 35 10.97 20.64 1.93
C ALA A 35 10.39 19.43 2.68
N ARG A 36 9.51 18.68 2.01
CA ARG A 36 8.76 17.59 2.63
C ARG A 36 8.26 16.59 1.61
N VAL A 37 7.79 15.46 2.14
CA VAL A 37 7.07 14.44 1.39
C VAL A 37 5.58 14.56 1.69
N TYR A 38 4.75 14.21 0.70
CA TYR A 38 3.30 14.13 0.82
C TYR A 38 2.84 12.67 0.85
N PRO A 39 1.63 12.37 1.39
CA PRO A 39 1.13 10.99 1.50
C PRO A 39 1.16 10.20 0.19
N THR A 40 0.97 10.85 -0.96
CA THR A 40 1.02 10.21 -2.28
C THR A 40 2.37 9.55 -2.59
N TYR A 41 3.49 10.02 -2.01
CA TYR A 41 4.81 9.37 -2.15
C TYR A 41 4.84 7.96 -1.56
N PHE A 42 4.09 7.70 -0.49
CA PHE A 42 4.05 6.38 0.12
C PHE A 42 3.49 5.33 -0.83
N SER A 43 2.69 5.72 -1.83
CA SER A 43 2.27 4.81 -2.89
C SER A 43 3.45 4.32 -3.73
N LEU A 44 4.46 5.17 -3.99
CA LEU A 44 5.69 4.77 -4.66
C LEU A 44 6.52 3.83 -3.80
N LEU A 45 6.70 4.15 -2.51
CA LEU A 45 7.44 3.30 -1.58
C LEU A 45 6.77 1.92 -1.44
N PHE A 46 5.44 1.89 -1.34
CA PHE A 46 4.69 0.65 -1.21
C PHE A 46 4.77 -0.20 -2.48
N MET A 47 4.69 0.43 -3.67
CA MET A 47 4.96 -0.27 -4.94
C MET A 47 6.39 -0.78 -5.02
N ALA A 48 7.39 0.01 -4.64
CA ALA A 48 8.80 -0.42 -4.65
C ALA A 48 9.02 -1.62 -3.72
N GLN A 49 8.43 -1.60 -2.52
CA GLN A 49 8.48 -2.71 -1.58
C GLN A 49 7.78 -3.97 -2.14
N ALA A 50 6.64 -3.81 -2.80
CA ALA A 50 5.93 -4.93 -3.42
C ALA A 50 6.70 -5.52 -4.60
N LEU A 51 7.35 -4.72 -5.42
CA LEU A 51 8.11 -5.21 -6.58
C LEU A 51 9.55 -5.63 -6.24
N SER A 52 10.04 -5.32 -5.04
CA SER A 52 11.40 -5.67 -4.62
C SER A 52 11.74 -7.16 -4.83
N ASN A 53 12.93 -7.44 -5.34
CA ASN A 53 13.42 -8.80 -5.61
C ASN A 53 12.61 -9.60 -6.64
N ILE A 54 11.78 -8.95 -7.46
CA ILE A 54 11.11 -9.58 -8.61
C ILE A 54 11.57 -8.85 -9.87
N THR A 55 12.27 -9.58 -10.75
CA THR A 55 12.63 -9.09 -12.08
C THR A 55 11.44 -9.33 -13.02
N ASP A 56 11.04 -8.31 -13.79
CA ASP A 56 9.92 -8.36 -14.76
C ASP A 56 8.62 -8.94 -14.19
N PRO A 57 8.01 -8.28 -13.18
CA PRO A 57 6.81 -8.78 -12.51
C PRO A 57 5.58 -8.78 -13.43
N TYR A 58 4.82 -9.88 -13.38
CA TYR A 58 3.47 -9.95 -13.93
C TYR A 58 2.47 -9.60 -12.83
N ILE A 59 1.64 -8.59 -13.10
CA ILE A 59 0.61 -8.13 -12.16
C ILE A 59 -0.76 -8.47 -12.74
N LEU A 60 -1.55 -9.23 -11.99
CA LEU A 60 -2.90 -9.63 -12.38
C LEU A 60 -3.91 -9.23 -11.31
N PRO A 61 -5.14 -8.82 -11.70
CA PRO A 61 -6.22 -8.67 -10.73
C PRO A 61 -6.62 -10.05 -10.19
N LEU A 62 -6.87 -10.14 -8.88
CA LEU A 62 -7.38 -11.37 -8.28
C LEU A 62 -8.91 -11.29 -8.24
N ALA A 63 -9.53 -11.78 -9.32
CA ALA A 63 -10.98 -11.69 -9.58
C ALA A 63 -11.88 -12.36 -8.52
N ALA A 64 -11.34 -13.26 -7.69
CA ALA A 64 -12.12 -14.07 -6.76
C ALA A 64 -12.32 -13.46 -5.37
N ALA A 65 -11.71 -12.31 -5.04
CA ALA A 65 -11.55 -11.94 -3.64
C ALA A 65 -12.62 -11.01 -3.05
N THR A 66 -13.47 -10.35 -3.84
CA THR A 66 -14.39 -9.37 -3.23
C THR A 66 -15.61 -9.09 -4.14
N GLN A 67 -16.83 -9.20 -3.60
CA GLN A 67 -18.00 -8.44 -4.09
C GLN A 67 -18.00 -7.02 -3.48
N ASP A 68 -16.85 -6.59 -2.97
CA ASP A 68 -16.70 -5.42 -2.11
C ASP A 68 -16.12 -4.29 -2.94
N SER A 69 -16.94 -3.26 -3.19
CA SER A 69 -16.59 -2.13 -4.05
C SER A 69 -15.33 -1.38 -3.60
N ASP A 70 -15.01 -1.48 -2.31
CA ASP A 70 -13.93 -0.72 -1.68
C ASP A 70 -12.70 -1.59 -1.44
N LEU A 71 -12.61 -2.78 -2.05
CA LEU A 71 -11.49 -3.68 -1.88
C LEU A 71 -10.95 -4.13 -3.23
N ALA A 72 -9.66 -3.86 -3.49
CA ALA A 72 -8.98 -4.27 -4.71
C ALA A 72 -7.75 -5.13 -4.39
N LEU A 73 -7.64 -6.28 -5.07
CA LEU A 73 -6.54 -7.23 -4.88
C LEU A 73 -5.79 -7.48 -6.19
N TYR A 74 -4.47 -7.51 -6.09
CA TYR A 74 -3.58 -7.80 -7.21
C TYR A 74 -2.55 -8.86 -6.80
N GLY A 75 -2.38 -9.87 -7.64
CA GLY A 75 -1.32 -10.86 -7.52
C GLY A 75 -0.09 -10.41 -8.29
N ILE A 76 1.09 -10.60 -7.71
CA ILE A 76 2.38 -10.33 -8.33
C ILE A 76 3.11 -11.66 -8.53
N HIS A 77 3.49 -11.96 -9.76
CA HIS A 77 4.17 -13.19 -10.16
C HIS A 77 5.54 -12.85 -10.77
N SER A 78 6.57 -13.64 -10.49
CA SER A 78 7.89 -13.48 -11.13
C SER A 78 8.00 -14.09 -12.52
N LYS A 79 6.95 -14.80 -12.97
CA LYS A 79 6.91 -15.48 -14.26
C LYS A 79 5.53 -15.29 -14.88
N ALA A 80 5.49 -15.46 -16.21
CA ALA A 80 4.25 -15.44 -16.95
C ALA A 80 3.24 -16.43 -16.33
N PRO A 81 2.07 -15.95 -15.88
CA PRO A 81 1.12 -16.78 -15.15
C PRO A 81 0.41 -17.78 -16.07
N SER A 82 0.31 -19.01 -15.61
CA SER A 82 -0.55 -20.08 -16.13
C SER A 82 -1.81 -20.25 -15.25
N ALA A 83 -2.75 -21.11 -15.66
CA ALA A 83 -4.00 -21.36 -14.92
C ALA A 83 -3.79 -21.72 -13.43
N ASP A 84 -2.70 -22.43 -13.11
CA ASP A 84 -2.40 -22.88 -11.74
C ASP A 84 -1.37 -22.00 -11.02
N SER A 85 -0.94 -20.89 -11.64
CA SER A 85 0.11 -20.03 -11.09
C SER A 85 -0.38 -19.28 -9.85
N LYS A 86 0.31 -19.46 -8.74
CA LYS A 86 0.09 -18.68 -7.51
C LYS A 86 0.98 -17.45 -7.48
N PRO A 87 0.48 -16.28 -7.01
CA PRO A 87 1.32 -15.10 -6.86
C PRO A 87 2.33 -15.28 -5.72
N GLU A 88 3.50 -14.65 -5.86
CA GLU A 88 4.53 -14.60 -4.82
C GLU A 88 4.20 -13.55 -3.76
N LYS A 89 3.51 -12.49 -4.18
CA LYS A 89 3.05 -11.41 -3.31
C LYS A 89 1.65 -11.00 -3.72
N VAL A 90 0.85 -10.61 -2.74
CA VAL A 90 -0.48 -10.05 -2.98
C VAL A 90 -0.49 -8.60 -2.47
N PHE A 91 -0.99 -7.72 -3.32
CA PHE A 91 -1.26 -6.33 -2.99
C PHE A 91 -2.74 -6.20 -2.63
N ILE A 92 -3.04 -5.70 -1.43
CA ILE A 92 -4.41 -5.53 -0.94
C ILE A 92 -4.64 -4.05 -0.68
N LEU A 93 -5.66 -3.49 -1.32
CA LEU A 93 -6.07 -2.09 -1.16
C LEU A 93 -7.46 -2.05 -0.52
N ASN A 94 -7.52 -1.64 0.75
CA ASN A 94 -8.77 -1.23 1.39
C ASN A 94 -8.99 0.26 1.10
N LEU A 95 -9.95 0.56 0.24
CA LEU A 95 -10.30 1.89 -0.23
C LEU A 95 -11.48 2.50 0.54
N ALA A 96 -11.98 1.81 1.57
CA ALA A 96 -13.04 2.32 2.42
C ALA A 96 -12.59 3.65 3.07
N TYR A 97 -13.47 4.65 2.98
CA TYR A 97 -13.18 5.97 3.51
C TYR A 97 -13.11 5.96 5.04
N LEU A 98 -12.03 6.51 5.60
CA LEU A 98 -11.86 6.74 7.03
C LEU A 98 -11.41 8.19 7.25
N PRO A 99 -12.23 9.08 7.83
CA PRO A 99 -11.78 10.45 8.12
C PRO A 99 -10.75 10.46 9.26
N ALA A 100 -9.75 11.33 9.18
CA ALA A 100 -8.67 11.48 10.15
C ALA A 100 -9.19 11.95 11.53
N SER A 101 -10.32 12.64 11.54
CA SER A 101 -11.02 13.04 12.76
C SER A 101 -11.81 11.90 13.42
N SER A 102 -11.82 10.70 12.83
CA SER A 102 -12.56 9.57 13.37
C SER A 102 -11.97 9.13 14.71
N THR A 103 -12.75 9.32 15.77
CA THR A 103 -12.50 8.77 17.10
C THR A 103 -13.29 7.48 17.35
N SER A 104 -13.99 6.98 16.32
CA SER A 104 -14.85 5.82 16.43
C SER A 104 -14.04 4.57 16.76
N ALA A 105 -14.54 3.76 17.71
CA ALA A 105 -13.96 2.46 18.04
C ALA A 105 -14.05 1.47 16.86
N VAL A 106 -14.96 1.70 15.91
CA VAL A 106 -15.14 0.87 14.72
C VAL A 106 -14.47 1.56 13.53
N LYS A 107 -13.29 1.07 13.14
CA LYS A 107 -12.60 1.44 11.90
C LYS A 107 -13.09 0.55 10.76
N PRO A 108 -13.24 1.05 9.52
CA PRO A 108 -13.56 0.20 8.38
C PRO A 108 -12.51 -0.88 8.21
N SER A 109 -12.89 -2.13 8.48
CA SER A 109 -12.03 -3.30 8.36
C SER A 109 -12.62 -4.29 7.37
N LYS A 110 -11.74 -4.95 6.63
CA LYS A 110 -12.08 -5.99 5.66
C LYS A 110 -11.24 -7.21 5.97
N SER A 111 -11.88 -8.38 5.98
CA SER A 111 -11.18 -9.66 6.11
C SER A 111 -10.86 -10.21 4.73
N VAL A 112 -9.62 -10.64 4.53
CA VAL A 112 -9.18 -11.29 3.29
C VAL A 112 -8.54 -12.62 3.65
N ASP A 113 -9.14 -13.70 3.15
CA ASP A 113 -8.57 -15.03 3.24
C ASP A 113 -7.55 -15.24 2.10
N VAL A 114 -6.32 -15.56 2.47
CA VAL A 114 -5.22 -15.81 1.54
C VAL A 114 -4.67 -17.23 1.67
N SER A 115 -5.33 -18.11 2.42
CA SER A 115 -4.92 -19.50 2.68
C SER A 115 -4.74 -20.32 1.41
N ALA A 116 -5.66 -20.18 0.45
CA ALA A 116 -5.58 -20.86 -0.84
C ALA A 116 -4.36 -20.41 -1.66
N THR A 117 -3.90 -19.18 -1.44
CA THR A 117 -2.77 -18.56 -2.15
C THR A 117 -1.44 -18.92 -1.49
N PHE A 118 -1.35 -18.82 -0.15
CA PHE A 118 -0.10 -18.98 0.58
C PHE A 118 -0.16 -20.16 1.55
N VAL A 119 0.70 -21.15 1.31
CA VAL A 119 0.84 -22.36 2.13
C VAL A 119 1.79 -22.21 3.32
N LYS A 120 2.44 -21.05 3.47
CA LYS A 120 3.44 -20.76 4.51
C LYS A 120 3.07 -19.48 5.27
N ARG A 121 3.82 -19.20 6.34
CA ARG A 121 3.76 -17.92 7.06
C ARG A 121 3.93 -16.76 6.07
N VAL A 122 3.00 -15.82 6.14
CA VAL A 122 3.02 -14.58 5.36
C VAL A 122 3.56 -13.44 6.22
N ASN A 123 4.38 -12.60 5.62
CA ASN A 123 4.78 -11.33 6.22
C ASN A 123 3.85 -10.24 5.67
N VAL A 124 3.30 -9.42 6.55
CA VAL A 124 2.47 -8.29 6.16
C VAL A 124 3.31 -7.02 6.23
N THR A 125 3.16 -6.16 5.23
CA THR A 125 3.70 -4.79 5.25
C THR A 125 2.54 -3.86 4.99
N ARG A 126 2.32 -2.94 5.92
CA ARG A 126 1.18 -2.03 5.88
C ARG A 126 1.62 -0.63 5.52
N LEU A 127 0.93 -0.07 4.53
CA LEU A 127 0.81 1.38 4.36
C LEU A 127 -0.45 1.82 5.11
N SER A 128 -0.29 2.72 6.07
CA SER A 128 -1.41 3.29 6.86
C SER A 128 -1.24 4.79 7.06
N GLY A 129 -2.30 5.45 7.48
CA GLY A 129 -2.28 6.84 7.93
C GLY A 129 -3.43 7.08 8.91
N PRO A 130 -3.53 8.29 9.48
CA PRO A 130 -4.58 8.62 10.44
C PRO A 130 -5.99 8.57 9.83
N GLY A 131 -6.10 8.90 8.53
CA GLY A 131 -7.31 8.84 7.73
C GLY A 131 -7.03 9.05 6.24
N SER A 132 -8.04 8.83 5.41
CA SER A 132 -8.03 9.00 3.96
C SER A 132 -7.88 10.47 3.52
N ASP A 133 -8.25 11.42 4.38
CA ASP A 133 -8.16 12.88 4.20
C ASP A 133 -6.94 13.51 4.91
N SER A 134 -6.07 12.69 5.51
CA SER A 134 -4.85 13.17 6.16
C SER A 134 -3.81 13.69 5.16
N ILE A 135 -3.20 14.82 5.49
CA ILE A 135 -2.10 15.44 4.71
C ILE A 135 -0.69 15.10 5.24
N SER A 136 -0.60 14.31 6.32
CA SER A 136 0.64 13.90 6.99
C SER A 136 0.38 12.68 7.89
N GLY A 137 1.45 12.09 8.41
CA GLY A 137 1.38 10.97 9.36
C GLY A 137 1.15 9.62 8.69
N ALA A 138 1.33 9.52 7.37
CA ALA A 138 1.36 8.23 6.71
C ALA A 138 2.61 7.44 7.15
N THR A 139 2.48 6.11 7.22
CA THR A 139 3.58 5.21 7.55
C THR A 139 3.61 4.01 6.63
N LEU A 140 4.82 3.50 6.35
CA LEU A 140 5.04 2.22 5.68
C LEU A 140 5.84 1.32 6.62
N ALA A 141 5.27 0.18 7.01
CA ALA A 141 5.85 -0.71 8.03
C ALA A 141 6.23 0.04 9.32
N GLY A 142 5.37 0.98 9.75
CA GLY A 142 5.59 1.82 10.93
C GLY A 142 6.57 2.99 10.75
N GLN A 143 7.25 3.11 9.61
CA GLN A 143 8.17 4.22 9.36
C GLN A 143 7.48 5.39 8.68
N SER A 144 7.74 6.60 9.17
CA SER A 144 7.36 7.85 8.51
C SER A 144 8.48 8.34 7.59
N PHE A 145 8.11 9.06 6.54
CA PHE A 145 8.99 9.70 5.58
C PHE A 145 8.63 11.18 5.35
N ASP A 146 7.78 11.77 6.19
CA ASP A 146 7.22 13.12 5.98
C ASP A 146 8.30 14.20 5.83
N SER A 147 9.46 14.02 6.48
CA SER A 147 10.63 14.91 6.40
C SER A 147 11.54 14.65 5.19
N GLY A 148 11.21 13.68 4.34
CA GLY A 148 12.08 13.17 3.28
C GLY A 148 13.14 12.16 3.74
N LYS A 149 13.20 11.85 5.03
CA LYS A 149 14.06 10.81 5.60
C LYS A 149 13.22 9.80 6.36
N ALA A 150 13.64 8.53 6.35
CA ALA A 150 13.03 7.52 7.17
C ALA A 150 13.15 7.90 8.66
N GLN A 151 12.02 7.85 9.37
CA GLN A 151 11.93 8.09 10.81
C GLN A 151 11.12 6.97 11.46
N GLY A 152 11.50 6.61 12.68
CA GLY A 152 10.94 5.47 13.41
C GLY A 152 11.57 4.13 13.04
N GLU A 153 11.25 3.11 13.84
CA GLU A 153 11.71 1.75 13.60
C GLU A 153 10.85 1.07 12.54
N LYS A 154 11.48 0.24 11.70
CA LYS A 154 10.75 -0.64 10.79
C LYS A 154 10.10 -1.74 11.62
N GLY A 155 8.84 -1.52 12.00
CA GLY A 155 8.03 -2.52 12.67
C GLY A 155 7.74 -3.67 11.70
N GLY A 156 8.13 -4.88 12.06
CA GLY A 156 7.63 -6.08 11.40
C GLY A 156 6.15 -6.22 11.74
N ASP A 157 5.28 -5.75 10.85
CA ASP A 157 3.83 -5.73 11.08
C ASP A 157 3.27 -7.15 10.99
N GLY A 158 3.27 -7.88 12.12
CA GLY A 158 2.58 -9.15 12.33
C GLY A 158 3.03 -10.36 11.49
N ARG A 159 3.12 -11.54 12.15
CA ARG A 159 3.16 -12.84 11.46
C ARG A 159 1.72 -13.36 11.33
N GLY A 160 1.21 -13.49 10.12
CA GLY A 160 -0.08 -14.14 9.86
C GLY A 160 0.09 -15.63 9.58
N ASN A 161 -0.65 -16.50 10.27
CA ASN A 161 -0.96 -17.83 9.74
C ASN A 161 -2.10 -17.67 8.73
N GLY A 162 -2.08 -18.45 7.64
CA GLY A 162 -2.87 -18.24 6.42
C GLY A 162 -4.39 -18.08 6.54
N ASN A 163 -4.99 -18.06 7.72
CA ASN A 163 -6.43 -18.00 7.93
C ASN A 163 -6.99 -16.60 8.21
N ALA A 164 -6.16 -15.57 8.40
CA ALA A 164 -6.61 -14.17 8.44
C ALA A 164 -5.43 -13.21 8.40
N ALA A 165 -5.39 -12.30 7.42
CA ALA A 165 -4.70 -11.03 7.59
C ALA A 165 -5.61 -10.12 8.43
N GLU A 166 -5.68 -10.39 9.74
CA GLU A 166 -6.46 -9.58 10.67
C GLU A 166 -5.85 -8.17 10.74
N GLN A 167 -6.65 -7.14 10.46
CA GLN A 167 -6.29 -5.75 10.73
C GLN A 167 -6.31 -5.53 12.24
N ARG A 168 -5.24 -5.92 12.94
CA ARG A 168 -5.07 -5.52 14.33
C ARG A 168 -4.80 -4.02 14.34
N GLY A 169 -5.75 -3.29 14.91
CA GLY A 169 -5.62 -1.86 15.17
C GLY A 169 -4.37 -1.61 15.99
N CYS A 170 -3.67 -0.53 15.66
CA CYS A 170 -2.70 0.04 16.59
C CYS A 170 -3.48 0.43 17.85
N ASP A 171 -3.25 -0.31 18.93
CA ASP A 171 -3.53 0.16 20.27
C ASP A 171 -2.64 1.38 20.51
N TYR A 172 -3.27 2.49 20.87
CA TYR A 172 -2.61 3.68 21.40
C TYR A 172 -2.47 3.55 22.92
#